data_AF-A0A0Q7YXT9-F1
#
_entry.id   AF-A0A0Q7YXT9-F1
#
_cell.length_a   1.000
_cell.length_b   1.000
_cell.length_c   1.000
_cell.angle_alpha   90.00
_cell.angle_beta   90.00
_cell.angle_gamma   90.00
#
_symmetry.space_group_name_H-M   'P 1'
#
loop_
_entity.id
_entity.type
_entity.pdbx_description
1 polymer ?
#
loop_
_entity_poly.entity_id
_entity_poly.type
_entity_poly.pdbx_seq_one_letter_code
_entity_poly.pdbx_strand_id
1 'polypeptide(L)'
;MIAANHGGMTSKALMAIALAAATIGSLPAQACSMAAGYKTPTTLELVAGSDSIVLARVGAAIGDGSGPDQTSVELIPEQLVDGTEMPARLQIFGHLGTDRFQATPSDPNELHKANPDAFMGGCNRYVFKRGMLLLLFLRKMPDGSFRIVSSAFARTLEDVPDADAPWVRAVRYYNSVARLPKKEAKTLMQAERERLEATGDPVDALLAKDIGRQISGKRSQNFD
;
A
#
# COMPACT_ATOMS: atom_id res chain seq x y z
N MET A 1 -76.65 16.34 -13.80
CA MET A 1 -76.35 15.59 -12.56
C MET A 1 -75.62 14.31 -12.95
N ILE A 2 -74.30 14.27 -12.75
CA ILE A 2 -73.51 13.05 -12.92
C ILE A 2 -72.76 12.86 -11.60
N ALA A 3 -73.11 11.81 -10.86
CA ALA A 3 -72.46 11.43 -9.62
C ALA A 3 -71.15 10.69 -9.95
N ALA A 4 -70.02 11.23 -9.48
CA ALA A 4 -68.73 10.53 -9.52
C ALA A 4 -68.63 9.60 -8.31
N ASN A 5 -68.46 8.31 -8.59
CA ASN A 5 -68.31 7.26 -7.60
C ASN A 5 -66.81 7.16 -7.22
N HIS A 6 -66.44 7.51 -5.99
CA HIS A 6 -65.09 7.32 -5.47
C HIS A 6 -64.97 5.93 -4.83
N GLY A 7 -64.49 4.97 -5.61
CA GLY A 7 -64.07 3.66 -5.11
C GLY A 7 -62.81 3.80 -4.26
N GLY A 8 -62.96 3.62 -2.95
CA GLY A 8 -61.86 3.60 -1.99
C GLY A 8 -60.87 2.47 -2.29
N MET A 9 -59.64 2.86 -2.63
CA MET A 9 -58.52 1.94 -2.73
C MET A 9 -58.12 1.53 -1.31
N THR A 10 -58.25 0.24 -1.04
CA THR A 10 -58.04 -0.38 0.26
C THR A 10 -56.57 -0.32 0.69
N SER A 11 -56.37 -0.04 1.97
CA SER A 11 -55.09 0.16 2.71
C SER A 11 -54.04 -0.97 2.60
N LYS A 12 -54.31 -2.04 1.83
CA LYS A 12 -53.39 -3.17 1.64
C LYS A 12 -52.43 -2.99 0.47
N ALA A 13 -52.72 -2.08 -0.46
CA ALA A 13 -51.87 -1.84 -1.63
C ALA A 13 -50.60 -1.02 -1.31
N LEU A 14 -50.63 -0.19 -0.26
CA LEU A 14 -49.47 0.64 0.14
C LEU A 14 -48.39 -0.15 0.88
N MET A 15 -48.71 -1.31 1.45
CA MET A 15 -47.76 -2.12 2.21
C MET A 15 -46.92 -3.07 1.33
N ALA A 16 -47.37 -3.34 0.09
CA ALA A 16 -46.63 -4.15 -0.87
C ALA A 16 -45.53 -3.37 -1.63
N ILE A 17 -45.62 -2.04 -1.70
CA ILE A 17 -44.63 -1.20 -2.40
C ILE A 17 -43.43 -0.88 -1.48
N ALA A 18 -43.62 -0.86 -0.16
CA ALA A 18 -42.53 -0.62 0.78
C ALA A 18 -41.54 -1.81 0.92
N LEU A 19 -41.96 -3.04 0.57
CA LEU A 19 -41.11 -4.24 0.69
C LEU A 19 -40.33 -4.57 -0.60
N ALA A 20 -40.68 -3.96 -1.73
CA ALA A 20 -39.97 -4.16 -3.01
C ALA A 20 -38.79 -3.19 -3.22
N ALA A 21 -38.66 -2.15 -2.39
CA ALA A 21 -37.57 -1.18 -2.48
C ALA A 21 -36.29 -1.59 -1.72
N ALA A 22 -36.35 -2.65 -0.90
CA ALA A 22 -35.22 -3.12 -0.09
C ALA A 22 -34.31 -4.14 -0.80
N THR A 23 -34.59 -4.49 -2.06
CA THR A 23 -33.79 -5.45 -2.86
C THR A 23 -32.96 -4.78 -3.96
N ILE A 24 -32.77 -3.46 -3.91
CA ILE A 24 -31.67 -2.82 -4.63
C ILE A 24 -30.39 -3.34 -3.96
N GLY A 25 -29.93 -4.48 -4.46
CA GLY A 25 -28.78 -5.19 -3.95
C GLY A 25 -27.64 -4.21 -3.80
N SER A 26 -26.99 -4.26 -2.64
CA SER A 26 -25.68 -3.67 -2.44
C SER A 26 -24.82 -4.13 -3.61
N LEU A 27 -24.60 -3.26 -4.60
CA LEU A 27 -23.59 -3.53 -5.62
C LEU A 27 -22.32 -3.79 -4.81
N PRO A 28 -21.65 -4.95 -4.99
CA PRO A 28 -20.40 -5.18 -4.30
C PRO A 28 -19.54 -3.97 -4.60
N ALA A 29 -19.13 -3.24 -3.55
CA ALA A 29 -18.09 -2.24 -3.69
C ALA A 29 -16.97 -2.96 -4.44
N GLN A 30 -16.51 -2.39 -5.56
CA GLN A 30 -15.40 -2.97 -6.30
C GLN A 30 -14.12 -2.77 -5.46
N ALA A 31 -14.01 -3.54 -4.37
CA ALA A 31 -12.75 -3.86 -3.75
C ALA A 31 -11.91 -4.57 -4.81
N CYS A 32 -10.58 -4.44 -4.73
CA CYS A 32 -9.76 -5.00 -5.80
C CYS A 32 -9.94 -6.51 -5.85
N SER A 33 -10.54 -6.96 -6.96
CA SER A 33 -10.59 -8.38 -7.28
C SER A 33 -9.21 -8.76 -7.81
N MET A 34 -8.47 -9.52 -7.01
CA MET A 34 -7.17 -10.01 -7.42
C MET A 34 -7.35 -11.18 -8.38
N ALA A 35 -6.58 -11.17 -9.47
CA ALA A 35 -6.56 -12.30 -10.40
C ALA A 35 -6.17 -13.58 -9.66
N ALA A 36 -6.77 -14.70 -10.06
CA ALA A 36 -6.43 -16.00 -9.51
C ALA A 36 -4.91 -16.24 -9.63
N GLY A 37 -4.27 -16.62 -8.52
CA GLY A 37 -2.82 -16.85 -8.45
C GLY A 37 -1.96 -15.59 -8.27
N TYR A 38 -2.57 -14.41 -8.04
CA TYR A 38 -1.82 -13.21 -7.65
C TYR A 38 -0.97 -13.49 -6.39
N LYS A 39 0.25 -12.98 -6.41
CA LYS A 39 1.19 -13.05 -5.29
C LYS A 39 1.60 -11.65 -4.94
N THR A 40 1.36 -11.26 -3.69
CA THR A 40 1.85 -9.98 -3.18
C THR A 40 3.37 -9.94 -3.28
N PRO A 41 3.95 -8.91 -3.95
CA PRO A 41 5.39 -8.75 -4.01
C PRO A 41 6.03 -8.63 -2.63
N THR A 42 7.19 -9.27 -2.44
CA THR A 42 8.00 -9.07 -1.23
C THR A 42 8.89 -7.84 -1.33
N THR A 43 9.43 -7.36 -0.20
CA THR A 43 10.42 -6.28 -0.19
C THR A 43 11.58 -6.55 -1.15
N LEU A 44 12.11 -7.79 -1.20
CA LEU A 44 13.16 -8.16 -2.15
C LEU A 44 12.75 -7.96 -3.62
N GLU A 45 11.51 -8.30 -3.98
CA GLU A 45 11.01 -8.11 -5.35
C GLU A 45 10.70 -6.65 -5.68
N LEU A 46 10.19 -5.88 -4.71
CA LEU A 46 10.00 -4.44 -4.85
C LEU A 46 11.34 -3.75 -5.10
N VAL A 47 12.37 -4.10 -4.32
CA VAL A 47 13.73 -3.61 -4.54
C VAL A 47 14.25 -4.01 -5.92
N ALA A 48 14.18 -5.29 -6.28
CA ALA A 48 14.67 -5.78 -7.57
C ALA A 48 13.96 -5.13 -8.78
N GLY A 49 12.69 -4.74 -8.61
CA GLY A 49 11.87 -4.12 -9.66
C GLY A 49 11.94 -2.59 -9.74
N SER A 50 12.79 -1.95 -8.91
CA SER A 50 12.93 -0.50 -8.81
C SER A 50 14.23 0.01 -9.44
N ASP A 51 14.18 1.22 -9.99
CA ASP A 51 15.33 1.95 -10.52
C ASP A 51 15.88 2.95 -9.49
N SER A 52 15.03 3.40 -8.56
CA SER A 52 15.39 4.30 -7.47
C SER A 52 14.49 4.01 -6.26
N ILE A 53 15.02 4.19 -5.07
CA ILE A 53 14.29 4.05 -3.81
C ILE A 53 14.58 5.28 -2.97
N VAL A 54 13.54 5.95 -2.49
CA VAL A 54 13.67 7.22 -1.78
C VAL A 54 12.85 7.23 -0.50
N LEU A 55 13.28 8.06 0.46
CA LEU A 55 12.43 8.55 1.53
C LEU A 55 11.84 9.88 1.08
N ALA A 56 10.52 10.03 1.19
CA ALA A 56 9.81 11.23 0.80
C ALA A 56 8.78 11.62 1.85
N ARG A 57 8.70 12.91 2.18
CA ARG A 57 7.77 13.44 3.15
C ARG A 57 6.44 13.81 2.51
N VAL A 58 5.35 13.46 3.18
CA VAL A 58 3.99 13.81 2.78
C VAL A 58 3.78 15.32 2.94
N GLY A 59 3.50 16.00 1.84
CA GLY A 59 3.29 17.45 1.74
C GLY A 59 1.81 17.85 1.78
N ALA A 60 1.44 18.78 0.89
CA ALA A 60 0.07 19.28 0.79
C ALA A 60 -0.82 18.38 -0.08
N ALA A 61 -2.14 18.49 0.10
CA ALA A 61 -3.07 17.97 -0.89
C ALA A 61 -2.96 18.79 -2.18
N ILE A 62 -3.09 18.12 -3.32
CA ILE A 62 -3.12 18.69 -4.66
C ILE A 62 -4.51 18.42 -5.23
N GLY A 63 -5.12 19.47 -5.80
CA GLY A 63 -6.47 19.44 -6.37
C GLY A 63 -7.42 20.40 -5.67
N ASP A 64 -8.53 20.75 -6.33
CA ASP A 64 -9.56 21.66 -5.79
C ASP A 64 -10.71 20.92 -5.08
N GLY A 65 -10.63 19.59 -4.98
CA GLY A 65 -11.64 18.75 -4.34
C GLY A 65 -12.93 18.58 -5.14
N SER A 66 -12.97 19.01 -6.41
CA SER A 66 -14.17 18.96 -7.25
C SER A 66 -14.52 17.57 -7.80
N GLY A 67 -13.76 16.52 -7.47
CA GLY A 67 -14.10 15.14 -7.83
C GLY A 67 -13.25 14.06 -7.14
N PRO A 68 -13.73 12.80 -7.12
CA PRO A 68 -13.03 11.67 -6.48
C PRO A 68 -11.64 11.37 -7.10
N ASP A 69 -11.47 11.68 -8.39
CA ASP A 69 -10.21 11.48 -9.12
C ASP A 69 -9.18 12.61 -8.90
N GLN A 70 -9.55 13.67 -8.16
CA GLN A 70 -8.72 14.86 -7.93
C GLN A 70 -8.14 14.93 -6.51
N THR A 71 -8.05 13.80 -5.80
CA THR A 71 -7.32 13.73 -4.54
C THR A 71 -5.93 13.17 -4.80
N SER A 72 -4.95 14.07 -4.89
CA SER A 72 -3.53 13.70 -4.86
C SER A 72 -2.86 14.33 -3.66
N VAL A 73 -1.76 13.73 -3.22
CA VAL A 73 -0.91 14.29 -2.17
C VAL A 73 0.48 14.49 -2.76
N GLU A 74 1.05 15.68 -2.52
CA GLU A 74 2.43 15.99 -2.85
C GLU A 74 3.36 15.15 -1.96
N LEU A 75 4.41 14.60 -2.55
CA LEU A 75 5.49 13.92 -1.85
C LEU A 75 6.80 14.65 -2.16
N ILE A 76 7.52 15.02 -1.11
CA ILE A 76 8.76 15.79 -1.18
C ILE A 76 9.92 14.83 -0.88
N PRO A 77 10.69 14.39 -1.88
CA PRO A 77 11.84 13.50 -1.66
C PRO A 77 12.90 14.19 -0.80
N GLU A 78 13.38 13.49 0.23
CA GLU A 78 14.35 14.02 1.20
C GLU A 78 15.67 13.25 1.17
N GLN A 79 15.62 11.95 0.86
CA GLN A 79 16.81 11.11 0.87
C GLN A 79 16.71 10.00 -0.18
N LEU A 80 17.82 9.76 -0.87
CA LEU A 80 18.03 8.59 -1.72
C LEU A 80 18.48 7.41 -0.86
N VAL A 81 17.73 6.30 -0.92
CA VAL A 81 18.07 5.03 -0.26
C VAL A 81 18.84 4.13 -1.22
N ASP A 82 18.43 4.11 -2.49
CA ASP A 82 19.10 3.42 -3.59
C ASP A 82 18.81 4.12 -4.93
N GLY A 83 19.68 3.92 -5.92
CA GLY A 83 19.58 4.51 -7.25
C GLY A 83 20.63 5.61 -7.50
N THR A 84 20.50 6.29 -8.64
CA THR A 84 21.44 7.35 -9.07
C THR A 84 20.80 8.74 -9.14
N GLU A 85 19.47 8.80 -9.02
CA GLU A 85 18.70 10.03 -9.21
C GLU A 85 17.55 10.07 -8.22
N MET A 86 17.38 11.25 -7.61
CA MET A 86 16.26 11.57 -6.74
C MET A 86 15.33 12.52 -7.51
N PRO A 87 14.04 12.17 -7.71
CA PRO A 87 13.10 13.06 -8.37
C PRO A 87 12.93 14.35 -7.56
N ALA A 88 12.70 15.47 -8.24
CA ALA A 88 12.52 16.76 -7.57
C ALA A 88 11.19 16.84 -6.80
N ARG A 89 10.14 16.23 -7.34
CA ARG A 89 8.81 16.11 -6.73
C ARG A 89 8.16 14.81 -7.15
N LEU A 90 7.33 14.28 -6.27
CA LEU A 90 6.48 13.13 -6.53
C LEU A 90 5.05 13.48 -6.15
N GLN A 91 4.09 12.77 -6.72
CA GLN A 91 2.69 12.85 -6.35
C GLN A 91 2.11 11.46 -6.27
N ILE A 92 1.13 11.29 -5.40
CA ILE A 92 0.41 10.03 -5.28
C ILE A 92 -1.08 10.25 -5.18
N PHE A 93 -1.85 9.32 -5.75
CA PHE A 93 -3.28 9.25 -5.52
C PHE A 93 -3.58 8.99 -4.04
N GLY A 94 -4.49 9.77 -3.47
CA GLY A 94 -4.89 9.69 -2.09
C GLY A 94 -5.21 11.05 -1.49
N HIS A 95 -5.55 11.06 -0.21
CA HIS A 95 -5.90 12.28 0.50
C HIS A 95 -5.20 12.39 1.85
N LEU A 96 -5.13 13.63 2.34
CA LEU A 96 -4.76 13.87 3.72
C LEU A 96 -5.91 13.45 4.64
N GLY A 97 -5.58 12.75 5.72
CA GLY A 97 -6.55 12.32 6.71
C GLY A 97 -7.33 13.49 7.31
N THR A 98 -8.55 13.19 7.74
CA THR A 98 -9.49 14.13 8.39
C THR A 98 -9.83 13.64 9.79
N ASP A 99 -10.58 14.43 10.56
CA ASP A 99 -11.04 14.01 11.89
C ASP A 99 -11.86 12.71 11.86
N ARG A 100 -12.55 12.44 10.75
CA ARG A 100 -13.38 11.24 10.56
C ARG A 100 -12.59 10.06 9.97
N PHE A 101 -11.46 10.32 9.34
CA PHE A 101 -10.69 9.33 8.60
C PHE A 101 -9.21 9.63 8.71
N GLN A 102 -8.59 9.12 9.78
CA GLN A 102 -7.19 9.36 10.10
C GLN A 102 -6.31 8.30 9.43
N ALA A 103 -5.13 8.71 8.98
CA ALA A 103 -4.13 7.77 8.48
C ALA A 103 -3.56 6.94 9.64
N THR A 104 -3.51 5.63 9.48
CA THR A 104 -2.94 4.71 10.48
C THR A 104 -1.41 4.65 10.30
N PRO A 105 -0.58 4.98 11.30
CA PRO A 105 0.87 4.79 11.20
C PRO A 105 1.21 3.32 10.96
N SER A 106 2.21 3.06 10.12
CA SER A 106 2.75 1.70 9.96
C SER A 106 3.44 1.23 11.25
N ASP A 107 3.35 -0.08 11.54
CA ASP A 107 4.11 -0.70 12.62
C ASP A 107 5.60 -0.72 12.23
N PRO A 108 6.50 -0.04 12.98
CA PRO A 108 7.92 0.00 12.64
C PRO A 108 8.60 -1.37 12.73
N ASN A 109 8.00 -2.34 13.43
CA ASN A 109 8.54 -3.70 13.61
C ASN A 109 7.92 -4.73 12.64
N GLU A 110 6.94 -4.34 11.83
CA GLU A 110 6.40 -5.19 10.77
C GLU A 110 7.25 -5.05 9.52
N LEU A 111 7.69 -6.18 8.95
CA LEU A 111 8.55 -6.22 7.74
C LEU A 111 7.85 -6.84 6.52
N HIS A 112 6.66 -7.42 6.73
CA HIS A 112 6.03 -8.33 5.79
C HIS A 112 4.60 -7.92 5.42
N LYS A 113 3.76 -7.62 6.41
CA LYS A 113 2.35 -7.26 6.17
C LYS A 113 2.22 -5.79 5.74
N ALA A 114 1.25 -5.52 4.89
CA ALA A 114 0.89 -4.15 4.54
C ALA A 114 0.22 -3.42 5.71
N ASN A 115 0.34 -2.09 5.70
CA ASN A 115 -0.43 -1.21 6.58
C ASN A 115 -1.95 -1.52 6.49
N PRO A 116 -2.69 -1.53 7.62
CA PRO A 116 -4.14 -1.78 7.64
C PRO A 116 -4.96 -0.91 6.68
N ASP A 117 -4.53 0.32 6.42
CA ASP A 117 -5.21 1.26 5.51
C ASP A 117 -5.29 0.72 4.07
N ALA A 118 -4.38 -0.19 3.66
CA ALA A 118 -4.44 -0.85 2.37
C ALA A 118 -5.68 -1.75 2.20
N PHE A 119 -6.28 -2.21 3.31
CA PHE A 119 -7.44 -3.10 3.30
C PHE A 119 -8.78 -2.35 3.33
N MET A 120 -8.74 -1.02 3.31
CA MET A 120 -9.94 -0.17 3.35
C MET A 120 -10.56 0.07 1.96
N GLY A 121 -10.48 -0.93 1.07
CA GLY A 121 -11.11 -0.93 -0.25
C GLY A 121 -10.22 -0.52 -1.43
N GLY A 122 -9.10 0.17 -1.21
CA GLY A 122 -8.19 0.63 -2.28
C GLY A 122 -7.04 -0.33 -2.63
N CYS A 123 -6.82 -1.36 -1.80
CA CYS A 123 -5.76 -2.38 -1.89
C CYS A 123 -4.32 -1.86 -1.84
N ASN A 124 -4.18 -0.55 -1.90
CA ASN A 124 -3.04 0.22 -1.50
C ASN A 124 -3.52 1.24 -0.48
N ARG A 125 -2.60 1.73 0.34
CA ARG A 125 -2.89 2.88 1.20
C ARG A 125 -3.15 4.12 0.35
N TYR A 126 -4.21 4.85 0.69
CA TYR A 126 -4.59 6.10 0.01
C TYR A 126 -4.92 7.24 0.99
N VAL A 127 -4.63 7.03 2.28
CA VAL A 127 -4.84 8.01 3.37
C VAL A 127 -3.50 8.29 4.02
N PHE A 128 -3.14 9.56 4.09
CA PHE A 128 -1.84 9.98 4.59
C PHE A 128 -1.97 11.11 5.60
N LYS A 129 -1.02 11.22 6.52
CA LYS A 129 -0.89 12.39 7.39
C LYS A 129 0.25 13.25 6.87
N ARG A 130 0.02 14.57 6.78
CA ARG A 130 1.08 15.52 6.44
C ARG A 130 2.27 15.33 7.38
N GLY A 131 3.47 15.31 6.82
CA GLY A 131 4.72 15.13 7.56
C GLY A 131 5.16 13.68 7.74
N MET A 132 4.33 12.68 7.43
CA MET A 132 4.77 11.27 7.39
C MET A 132 5.93 11.11 6.42
N LEU A 133 6.92 10.29 6.79
CA LEU A 133 8.04 9.93 5.94
C LEU A 133 7.75 8.59 5.28
N LEU A 134 7.55 8.56 3.97
CA LEU A 134 7.26 7.34 3.22
C LEU A 134 8.54 6.77 2.62
N LEU A 135 8.67 5.44 2.64
CA LEU A 135 9.66 4.72 1.83
C LEU A 135 9.03 4.32 0.50
N LEU A 136 9.55 4.87 -0.59
CA LEU A 136 8.97 4.73 -1.94
C LEU A 136 9.91 4.00 -2.87
N PHE A 137 9.34 3.06 -3.61
CA PHE A 137 9.96 2.33 -4.70
C PHE A 137 9.60 3.00 -6.01
N LEU A 138 10.58 3.34 -6.84
CA LEU A 138 10.36 4.12 -8.06
C LEU A 138 10.86 3.36 -9.29
N ARG A 139 10.10 3.48 -10.38
CA ARG A 139 10.50 3.07 -11.72
C ARG A 139 10.70 4.29 -12.59
N LYS A 140 11.80 4.33 -13.33
CA LYS A 140 12.07 5.34 -14.33
C LYS A 140 11.34 4.98 -15.62
N MET A 141 10.59 5.94 -16.13
CA MET A 141 9.82 5.81 -17.36
C MET A 141 10.68 6.21 -18.58
N PRO A 142 10.30 5.80 -19.80
CA PRO A 142 11.05 6.17 -21.01
C PRO A 142 11.17 7.68 -21.26
N ASP A 143 10.23 8.48 -20.76
CA ASP A 143 10.24 9.94 -20.82
C ASP A 143 11.14 10.61 -19.75
N GLY A 144 11.84 9.79 -18.95
CA GLY A 144 12.70 10.24 -17.87
C GLY A 144 11.98 10.50 -16.53
N SER A 145 10.65 10.48 -16.50
CA SER A 145 9.88 10.66 -15.26
C SER A 145 9.96 9.44 -14.34
N PHE A 146 9.69 9.64 -13.05
CA PHE A 146 9.57 8.55 -12.08
C PHE A 146 8.11 8.25 -11.76
N ARG A 147 7.77 6.96 -11.69
CA ARG A 147 6.49 6.48 -11.17
C ARG A 147 6.71 5.66 -9.92
N ILE A 148 5.84 5.86 -8.93
CA ILE A 148 5.82 5.05 -7.73
C ILE A 148 5.36 3.64 -8.10
N VAL A 149 6.17 2.64 -7.75
CA VAL A 149 5.81 1.23 -7.84
C VAL A 149 4.77 0.96 -6.76
N SER A 150 3.56 0.63 -7.18
CA SER A 150 2.45 0.27 -6.30
C SER A 150 1.96 -1.13 -6.67
N SER A 151 1.65 -1.94 -5.67
CA SER A 151 1.15 -3.31 -5.85
C SER A 151 0.22 -3.66 -4.71
N ALA A 152 -0.93 -4.24 -5.05
CA ALA A 152 -1.98 -4.54 -4.10
C ALA A 152 -1.46 -5.34 -2.90
N PHE A 153 -1.74 -4.83 -1.70
CA PHE A 153 -1.40 -5.40 -0.40
C PHE A 153 0.11 -5.59 -0.17
N ALA A 154 0.94 -4.95 -0.98
CA ALA A 154 2.38 -4.90 -0.80
C ALA A 154 2.77 -3.66 -0.01
N ARG A 155 3.90 -3.73 0.68
CA ARG A 155 4.48 -2.61 1.41
C ARG A 155 5.12 -1.63 0.42
N THR A 156 4.31 -0.84 -0.28
CA THR A 156 4.80 0.09 -1.33
C THR A 156 4.64 1.57 -0.96
N LEU A 157 3.75 1.88 0.01
CA LEU A 157 3.32 3.23 0.38
C LEU A 157 3.24 3.41 1.90
N GLU A 158 4.21 2.84 2.60
CA GLU A 158 4.21 2.83 4.07
C GLU A 158 5.12 3.91 4.65
N ASP A 159 4.69 4.44 5.80
CA ASP A 159 5.50 5.37 6.55
C ASP A 159 6.54 4.63 7.40
N VAL A 160 7.67 5.29 7.61
CA VAL A 160 8.75 4.87 8.50
C VAL A 160 9.03 6.00 9.48
N PRO A 161 9.48 5.69 10.71
CA PRO A 161 9.82 6.73 11.68
C PRO A 161 11.01 7.58 11.23
N ASP A 162 12.01 6.96 10.60
CA ASP A 162 13.25 7.59 10.16
C ASP A 162 14.00 6.73 9.13
N ALA A 163 15.19 7.19 8.72
CA ALA A 163 16.04 6.55 7.73
C ALA A 163 16.78 5.30 8.22
N ASP A 164 16.71 4.97 9.51
CA ASP A 164 17.35 3.80 10.13
C ASP A 164 16.33 2.77 10.62
N ALA A 165 15.04 3.02 10.33
CA ALA A 165 13.94 2.10 10.62
C ALA A 165 14.23 0.68 10.10
N PRO A 166 13.73 -0.37 10.81
CA PRO A 166 14.00 -1.76 10.45
C PRO A 166 13.70 -2.09 8.98
N TRP A 167 12.64 -1.50 8.42
CA TRP A 167 12.28 -1.74 7.02
C TRP A 167 13.22 -1.05 6.02
N VAL A 168 13.74 0.14 6.34
CA VAL A 168 14.76 0.81 5.52
C VAL A 168 16.07 0.00 5.53
N ARG A 169 16.44 -0.56 6.69
CA ARG A 169 17.58 -1.48 6.81
C ARG A 169 17.38 -2.73 5.96
N ALA A 170 16.19 -3.33 5.97
CA ALA A 170 15.84 -4.47 5.13
C ALA A 170 15.97 -4.14 3.64
N VAL A 171 15.47 -2.98 3.21
CA VAL A 171 15.57 -2.51 1.82
C VAL A 171 17.03 -2.33 1.38
N ARG A 172 17.87 -1.69 2.20
CA ARG A 172 19.30 -1.53 1.92
C ARG A 172 19.99 -2.90 1.79
N TYR A 173 19.67 -3.83 2.68
CA TYR A 173 20.19 -5.20 2.59
C TYR A 173 19.74 -5.89 1.30
N TYR A 174 18.44 -5.86 1.00
CA TYR A 174 17.93 -6.52 -0.21
C TYR A 174 18.48 -5.90 -1.49
N ASN A 175 18.81 -4.61 -1.50
CA ASN A 175 19.47 -3.98 -2.63
C ASN A 175 20.83 -4.63 -2.93
N SER A 176 21.60 -4.95 -1.88
CA SER A 176 22.91 -5.61 -2.03
C SER A 176 22.82 -7.01 -2.66
N VAL A 177 21.67 -7.68 -2.57
CA VAL A 177 21.48 -9.05 -3.08
C VAL A 177 20.55 -9.15 -4.29
N ALA A 178 19.71 -8.15 -4.56
CA ALA A 178 18.65 -8.20 -5.58
C ALA A 178 19.18 -8.39 -7.00
N ARG A 179 20.40 -7.90 -7.29
CA ARG A 179 21.01 -7.96 -8.62
C ARG A 179 22.00 -9.12 -8.78
N LEU A 180 22.21 -9.91 -7.73
CA LEU A 180 23.11 -11.06 -7.78
C LEU A 180 22.46 -12.27 -8.45
N PRO A 181 23.26 -13.19 -9.02
CA PRO A 181 22.77 -14.50 -9.42
C PRO A 181 22.05 -15.21 -8.26
N LYS A 182 20.91 -15.85 -8.54
CA LYS A 182 20.02 -16.44 -7.51
C LYS A 182 20.75 -17.32 -6.47
N LYS A 183 21.74 -18.11 -6.92
CA LYS A 183 22.52 -18.99 -6.03
C LYS A 183 23.38 -18.18 -5.06
N GLU A 184 24.05 -17.15 -5.57
CA GLU A 184 24.90 -16.26 -4.79
C GLU A 184 24.07 -15.42 -3.82
N ALA A 185 22.96 -14.83 -4.29
CA ALA A 185 22.00 -14.12 -3.44
C ALA A 185 21.51 -15.00 -2.29
N LYS A 186 21.16 -16.26 -2.56
CA LYS A 186 20.69 -17.21 -1.54
C LYS A 186 21.79 -17.52 -0.50
N THR A 187 23.02 -17.75 -0.95
CA THR A 187 24.15 -17.99 -0.04
C THR A 187 24.42 -16.79 0.87
N LEU A 188 24.43 -15.58 0.33
CA LEU A 188 24.61 -14.35 1.13
C LEU A 188 23.44 -14.14 2.10
N MET A 189 22.20 -14.38 1.67
CA MET A 189 21.03 -14.34 2.54
C MET A 189 21.10 -15.35 3.69
N GLN A 190 21.61 -16.56 3.45
CA GLN A 190 21.79 -17.53 4.53
C GLN A 190 22.84 -17.05 5.54
N ALA A 191 24.00 -16.60 5.06
CA ALA A 191 25.07 -16.09 5.92
C ALA A 191 24.64 -14.85 6.74
N GLU A 192 23.94 -13.90 6.12
CA GLU A 192 23.46 -12.71 6.81
C GLU A 192 22.39 -13.06 7.85
N ARG A 193 21.48 -13.96 7.53
CA ARG A 193 20.48 -14.44 8.49
C ARG A 193 21.15 -15.04 9.72
N GLU A 194 22.13 -15.93 9.55
CA GLU A 194 22.88 -16.55 10.65
C GLU A 194 23.63 -15.50 11.47
N ARG A 195 24.25 -14.52 10.81
CA ARG A 195 24.95 -13.40 11.46
C ARG A 195 24.00 -12.56 12.32
N LEU A 196 22.84 -12.19 11.78
CA LEU A 196 21.82 -11.41 12.48
C LEU A 196 21.23 -12.18 13.68
N GLU A 197 20.92 -13.47 13.50
CA GLU A 197 20.45 -14.34 14.59
C GLU A 197 21.46 -14.43 15.73
N ALA A 198 22.76 -14.42 15.44
CA ALA A 198 23.82 -14.48 16.43
C ALA A 198 24.00 -13.20 17.27
N THR A 199 23.45 -12.06 16.84
CA THR A 199 23.58 -10.79 17.58
C THR A 199 22.77 -10.74 18.87
N GLY A 200 21.63 -11.44 18.90
CA GLY A 200 20.62 -11.31 19.96
C GLY A 200 19.87 -9.98 19.97
N ASP A 201 20.10 -9.09 19.00
CA ASP A 201 19.39 -7.81 18.90
C ASP A 201 17.95 -8.02 18.36
N PRO A 202 16.92 -7.42 19.00
CA PRO A 202 15.53 -7.60 18.56
C PRO A 202 15.25 -7.09 17.14
N VAL A 203 15.90 -6.01 16.70
CA VAL A 203 15.71 -5.47 15.35
C VAL A 203 16.38 -6.37 14.31
N ASP A 204 17.58 -6.88 14.62
CA ASP A 204 18.26 -7.85 13.77
C ASP A 204 17.46 -9.14 13.64
N ALA A 205 16.79 -9.58 14.71
CA ALA A 205 15.89 -10.73 14.67
C ALA A 205 14.70 -10.53 13.72
N LEU A 206 14.17 -9.30 13.59
CA LEU A 206 13.11 -8.99 12.62
C LEU A 206 13.60 -9.19 11.19
N LEU A 207 14.79 -8.64 10.87
CA LEU A 207 15.39 -8.75 9.54
C LEU A 207 15.75 -10.21 9.22
N ALA A 208 16.34 -10.95 10.17
CA ALA A 208 16.67 -12.35 9.99
C ALA A 208 15.42 -13.20 9.70
N LYS A 209 14.32 -12.94 10.42
CA LYS A 209 13.02 -13.58 10.17
C LYS A 209 12.49 -13.26 8.78
N ASP A 210 12.65 -12.02 8.32
CA ASP A 210 12.24 -11.62 6.97
C ASP A 210 13.08 -12.30 5.88
N ILE A 211 14.40 -12.32 6.04
CA ILE A 211 15.31 -13.03 5.15
C ILE A 211 14.97 -14.53 5.10
N GLY A 212 14.67 -15.14 6.25
CA GLY A 212 14.20 -16.53 6.33
C GLY A 212 12.94 -16.79 5.48
N ARG A 213 11.99 -15.85 5.46
CA ARG A 213 10.83 -15.93 4.56
C ARG A 213 11.26 -15.88 3.09
N GLN A 214 12.13 -14.94 2.71
CA GLN A 214 12.60 -14.81 1.32
C GLN A 214 13.31 -16.09 0.84
N ILE A 215 14.20 -16.66 1.66
CA ILE A 215 14.92 -17.91 1.36
C ILE A 215 13.93 -19.08 1.16
N SER A 216 12.89 -19.15 1.98
CA SER A 216 11.89 -20.23 1.90
C SER A 216 11.04 -20.17 0.64
N GLY A 217 10.92 -18.99 0.00
CA GLY A 217 10.05 -18.74 -1.13
C GLY A 217 8.55 -18.81 -0.82
N LYS A 218 8.16 -19.05 0.45
CA LYS A 218 6.75 -19.06 0.86
C LYS A 218 6.17 -17.66 0.70
N ARG A 219 5.05 -17.59 -0.02
CA ARG A 219 4.29 -16.35 -0.23
C ARG A 219 3.06 -16.38 0.67
N SER A 220 2.81 -15.27 1.37
CA SER A 220 1.51 -15.04 1.99
C SER A 220 0.53 -14.57 0.92
N GLN A 221 -0.71 -15.03 1.02
CA GLN A 221 -1.84 -14.28 0.48
C GLN A 221 -2.14 -13.24 1.56
N ASN A 222 -1.79 -11.98 1.31
CA ASN A 222 -2.03 -10.92 2.29
C ASN A 222 -3.50 -10.47 2.29
N PHE A 223 -4.39 -11.11 1.53
CA PHE A 223 -5.72 -10.60 1.16
C PHE A 223 -6.88 -11.59 1.39
N ASP A 224 -6.69 -12.56 2.28
CA ASP A 224 -7.73 -13.48 2.75
C ASP A 224 -8.24 -13.10 4.16
#